data_AF-Q4W5H1-F1
#
_entry.id   AF-Q4W5H1-F1
#
_cell.length_a   1.000
_cell.length_b   1.000
_cell.length_c   1.000
_cell.angle_alpha   90.00
_cell.angle_beta   90.00
_cell.angle_gamma   90.00
#
_symmetry.space_group_name_H-M   'P 1'
#
loop_
_entity.id
_entity.type
_entity.pdbx_description
1 polymer ?
#
loop_
_entity_poly.entity_id
_entity_poly.type
_entity_poly.pdbx_seq_one_letter_code
_entity_poly.pdbx_strand_id
1 'polypeptide(L)'
;AAFVRDVLLPGEWDVCVTSYEMLIKEKSVFKKFNWRYLVIDEAHRIKNEKSKLSEIVREFKTTNRLLLTGTPLQNNLHELWSLLNFLLPDVFNSADDFDSWFDTNNCLGDQKLVERLHMVLRPFLLRRIKADVEKSLPPKKEVKIYVGLSKMQREWYTRILMKDIDILNSAGKMDKMRLLNILMQLRKCCNHPYLFDGAEPGPPYTTDMHLVTNSGKMVVLDKLLPKLKEQGSRVLIFSQMTRVLDILEDYCMWRNYEYCRLDGQTPHDERQDSINAYNEPNSTKFVFMLSTRAGGLGINLATADVVILYDSDWNPQVDLQAMDRAHRIGQTKTVRVFRFITDNTVEERIVERAEMKLRLDSIVIQQ
;
A
#
# COMPACT_ATOMS: atom_id res chain seq x y z
N ALA A 1 -17.73 18.79 -15.53
CA ALA A 1 -18.17 18.73 -16.94
C ALA A 1 -18.12 20.11 -17.60
N ALA A 2 -18.86 21.13 -17.15
CA ALA A 2 -18.80 22.48 -17.77
C ALA A 2 -17.45 23.20 -17.50
N PHE A 3 -16.97 23.20 -16.26
CA PHE A 3 -15.78 23.97 -15.84
C PHE A 3 -14.51 23.67 -16.67
N VAL A 4 -14.21 22.41 -17.00
CA VAL A 4 -12.99 22.06 -17.76
C VAL A 4 -13.09 22.51 -19.22
N ARG A 5 -14.30 22.53 -19.81
CA ARG A 5 -14.49 22.97 -21.19
C ARG A 5 -14.45 24.49 -21.32
N ASP A 6 -14.92 25.21 -20.30
CA ASP A 6 -15.06 26.67 -20.31
C ASP A 6 -13.81 27.38 -19.76
N VAL A 7 -13.02 26.74 -18.89
CA VAL A 7 -11.82 27.33 -18.25
C VAL A 7 -10.51 26.87 -18.89
N LEU A 8 -10.48 25.68 -19.50
CA LEU A 8 -9.27 25.13 -20.12
C LEU A 8 -9.16 25.62 -21.57
N LEU A 9 -9.15 26.95 -21.74
CA LEU A 9 -8.91 27.59 -23.02
C LEU A 9 -7.42 27.49 -23.40
N PRO A 10 -7.09 27.31 -24.69
CA PRO A 10 -5.70 27.33 -25.14
C PRO A 10 -5.06 28.70 -24.89
N GLY A 11 -3.96 28.73 -24.12
CA GLY A 11 -3.07 29.90 -24.01
C GLY A 11 -3.09 30.68 -22.69
N GLU A 12 -3.95 30.33 -21.74
CA GLU A 12 -4.04 31.05 -20.44
C GLU A 12 -3.26 30.40 -19.29
N TRP A 13 -2.59 29.27 -19.54
CA TRP A 13 -1.90 28.50 -18.51
C TRP A 13 -0.67 27.77 -19.09
N ASP A 14 0.35 27.59 -18.24
CA ASP A 14 1.57 26.85 -18.58
C ASP A 14 1.54 25.39 -18.11
N VAL A 15 0.92 25.14 -16.95
CA VAL A 15 0.88 23.83 -16.30
C VAL A 15 -0.56 23.49 -15.90
N CYS A 16 -1.03 22.31 -16.29
CA CYS A 16 -2.31 21.76 -15.88
C CYS A 16 -2.08 20.59 -14.90
N VAL A 17 -2.49 20.76 -13.65
CA VAL A 17 -2.48 19.70 -12.63
C VAL A 17 -3.87 19.07 -12.57
N THR A 18 -3.96 17.76 -12.75
CA THR A 18 -5.23 17.04 -12.80
C THR A 18 -5.13 15.66 -12.15
N SER A 19 -6.27 15.11 -11.70
CA SER A 19 -6.34 13.75 -11.17
C SER A 19 -6.56 12.72 -12.28
N TYR A 20 -6.26 11.45 -11.98
CA TYR A 20 -6.50 10.34 -12.91
C TYR A 20 -7.97 10.21 -13.30
N GLU A 21 -8.88 10.42 -12.35
CA GLU A 21 -10.32 10.32 -12.57
C GLU A 21 -10.83 11.43 -13.49
N MET A 22 -10.32 12.65 -13.33
CA MET A 22 -10.67 13.78 -14.18
C MET A 22 -10.16 13.58 -15.61
N LEU A 23 -8.93 13.08 -15.76
CA LEU A 23 -8.34 12.76 -17.06
C LEU A 23 -9.17 11.71 -17.82
N ILE A 24 -9.68 10.68 -17.13
CA ILE A 24 -10.56 9.67 -17.73
C ILE A 24 -11.90 10.30 -18.17
N LYS A 25 -12.49 11.15 -17.33
CA LYS A 25 -13.79 11.79 -17.60
C LYS A 25 -13.72 12.78 -18.78
N GLU A 26 -12.67 13.58 -18.84
CA GLU A 26 -12.56 14.72 -19.77
C GLU A 26 -11.53 14.48 -20.90
N LYS A 27 -11.24 13.21 -21.23
CA LYS A 27 -10.21 12.82 -22.23
C LYS A 27 -10.35 13.54 -23.58
N SER A 28 -11.58 13.87 -23.99
CA SER A 28 -11.86 14.55 -25.26
C SER A 28 -11.34 15.98 -25.30
N VAL A 29 -11.25 16.66 -24.14
CA VAL A 29 -10.67 17.99 -24.01
C VAL A 29 -9.14 17.88 -24.08
N PHE A 30 -8.55 17.00 -23.29
CA PHE A 30 -7.09 16.82 -23.23
C PHE A 30 -6.46 16.37 -24.57
N LYS A 31 -7.19 15.61 -25.40
CA LYS A 31 -6.76 15.21 -26.75
C LYS A 31 -6.59 16.36 -27.75
N LYS A 32 -7.21 17.51 -27.50
CA LYS A 32 -7.15 18.67 -28.43
C LYS A 32 -5.81 19.41 -28.34
N PHE A 33 -5.06 19.21 -27.27
CA PHE A 33 -3.80 19.89 -27.02
C PHE A 33 -2.61 19.05 -27.51
N ASN A 34 -1.58 19.75 -27.98
CA ASN A 34 -0.26 19.17 -28.23
C ASN A 34 0.62 19.46 -27.01
N TRP A 35 0.77 18.48 -26.12
CA TRP A 35 1.49 18.62 -24.88
C TRP A 35 3.00 18.56 -25.12
N ARG A 36 3.77 19.49 -24.53
CA ARG A 36 5.23 19.41 -24.58
C ARG A 36 5.76 18.32 -23.65
N TYR A 37 5.23 18.23 -22.44
CA TYR A 37 5.56 17.22 -21.45
C TYR A 37 4.29 16.65 -20.84
N LEU A 38 4.27 15.33 -20.67
CA LEU A 38 3.33 14.63 -19.81
C LEU A 38 4.09 14.06 -18.62
N VAL A 39 3.81 14.58 -17.43
CA VAL A 39 4.38 14.11 -16.17
C VAL A 39 3.34 13.29 -15.44
N ILE A 40 3.65 12.02 -15.16
CA ILE A 40 2.76 11.13 -14.41
C ILE A 40 3.43 10.82 -13.07
N ASP A 41 2.82 11.27 -11.99
CA ASP A 41 3.24 10.96 -10.63
C ASP A 41 2.60 9.67 -10.12
N GLU A 42 3.34 8.87 -9.34
CA GLU A 42 2.97 7.50 -8.96
C GLU A 42 2.64 6.63 -10.19
N ALA A 43 3.57 6.58 -11.14
CA ALA A 43 3.43 5.90 -12.44
C ALA A 43 3.10 4.40 -12.35
N HIS A 44 3.19 3.77 -11.17
CA HIS A 44 2.69 2.42 -10.94
C HIS A 44 1.19 2.26 -11.28
N ARG A 45 0.43 3.35 -11.42
CA ARG A 45 -0.98 3.34 -11.86
C ARG A 45 -1.17 2.94 -13.33
N ILE A 46 -0.15 3.08 -14.18
CA ILE A 46 -0.19 2.73 -15.61
C ILE A 46 0.59 1.45 -15.96
N LYS A 47 0.98 0.66 -14.96
CA LYS A 47 1.77 -0.58 -15.12
C LYS A 47 1.08 -1.71 -15.90
N ASN A 48 -0.24 -1.61 -16.10
CA ASN A 48 -1.01 -2.54 -16.91
C ASN A 48 -1.43 -1.81 -18.19
N GLU A 49 -0.87 -2.26 -19.31
CA GLU A 49 -1.08 -1.68 -20.63
C GLU A 49 -2.55 -1.71 -21.06
N LYS A 50 -3.31 -2.72 -20.59
CA LYS A 50 -4.74 -2.92 -20.86
C LYS A 50 -5.65 -2.12 -19.92
N SER A 51 -5.08 -1.33 -19.00
CA SER A 51 -5.89 -0.47 -18.15
C SER A 51 -6.44 0.70 -18.95
N LYS A 52 -7.71 1.07 -18.70
CA LYS A 52 -8.34 2.23 -19.35
C LYS A 52 -7.50 3.50 -19.22
N LEU A 53 -6.83 3.68 -18.09
CA LEU A 53 -5.95 4.83 -17.87
C LEU A 53 -4.75 4.79 -18.84
N SER A 54 -4.03 3.67 -18.91
CA SER A 54 -2.90 3.46 -19.83
C SER A 54 -3.31 3.70 -21.29
N GLU A 55 -4.44 3.14 -21.71
CA GLU A 55 -4.97 3.34 -23.06
C GLU A 55 -5.21 4.82 -23.34
N ILE A 56 -5.88 5.54 -22.43
CA ILE A 56 -6.21 6.96 -22.63
C ILE A 56 -4.95 7.84 -22.67
N VAL A 57 -4.00 7.65 -21.75
CA VAL A 57 -2.79 8.51 -21.71
C VAL A 57 -1.90 8.31 -22.94
N ARG A 58 -1.94 7.12 -23.57
CA ARG A 58 -1.23 6.83 -24.82
C ARG A 58 -1.85 7.50 -26.04
N GLU A 59 -3.12 7.88 -25.99
CA GLU A 59 -3.79 8.60 -27.07
C GLU A 59 -3.42 10.10 -27.12
N PHE A 60 -2.76 10.63 -26.08
CA PHE A 60 -2.40 12.04 -26.02
C PHE A 60 -1.15 12.35 -26.83
N LYS A 61 -1.22 13.44 -27.60
CA LYS A 61 -0.08 13.97 -28.36
C LYS A 61 0.90 14.64 -27.40
N THR A 62 2.05 14.01 -27.21
CA THR A 62 3.10 14.46 -26.28
C THR A 62 4.46 14.48 -26.98
N THR A 63 5.27 15.52 -26.76
CA THR A 63 6.66 15.55 -27.25
C THR A 63 7.58 14.73 -26.35
N ASN A 64 7.46 14.90 -25.03
CA ASN A 64 8.24 14.17 -24.04
C ASN A 64 7.33 13.62 -22.92
N ARG A 65 7.78 12.53 -22.28
CA ARG A 65 7.09 11.87 -21.17
C ARG A 65 8.05 11.70 -20.00
N LEU A 66 7.57 11.98 -18.79
CA LEU A 66 8.31 11.78 -17.54
C LEU A 66 7.44 10.99 -16.56
N LEU A 67 7.98 9.88 -16.06
CA LEU A 67 7.34 9.06 -15.05
C LEU A 67 8.03 9.27 -13.71
N LEU A 68 7.27 9.59 -12.68
CA LEU A 68 7.73 9.65 -11.30
C LEU A 68 7.12 8.46 -10.55
N THR A 69 7.96 7.65 -9.92
CA THR A 69 7.52 6.52 -9.11
C THR A 69 8.56 6.22 -8.04
N GLY A 70 8.10 6.02 -6.80
CA GLY A 70 8.96 5.51 -5.73
C GLY A 70 9.25 4.02 -5.87
N THR A 71 8.44 3.30 -6.66
CA THR A 71 8.44 1.83 -6.75
C THR A 71 8.34 1.42 -8.22
N PRO A 72 9.45 1.46 -8.97
CA PRO A 72 9.46 1.20 -10.42
C PRO A 72 9.02 -0.23 -10.77
N LEU A 73 9.25 -1.22 -9.89
CA LEU A 73 8.82 -2.60 -10.06
C LEU A 73 8.01 -3.04 -8.84
N GLN A 74 6.81 -3.60 -9.05
CA GLN A 74 5.93 -4.04 -7.96
C GLN A 74 5.72 -5.55 -7.93
N ASN A 75 5.43 -6.18 -9.08
CA ASN A 75 5.08 -7.62 -9.11
C ASN A 75 5.85 -8.47 -10.13
N ASN A 76 6.17 -7.94 -11.31
CA ASN A 76 6.85 -8.70 -12.37
C ASN A 76 7.64 -7.78 -13.32
N LEU A 77 8.46 -8.39 -14.19
CA LEU A 77 9.24 -7.66 -15.20
C LEU A 77 8.36 -7.10 -16.33
N HIS A 78 7.22 -7.74 -16.63
CA HIS A 78 6.25 -7.23 -17.61
C HIS A 78 5.70 -5.84 -17.23
N GLU A 79 5.48 -5.57 -15.93
CA GLU A 79 5.08 -4.24 -15.46
C GLU A 79 6.13 -3.17 -15.82
N LEU A 80 7.42 -3.51 -15.74
CA LEU A 80 8.52 -2.61 -16.12
C LEU A 80 8.53 -2.35 -17.64
N TRP A 81 8.34 -3.40 -18.45
CA TRP A 81 8.19 -3.24 -19.90
C TRP A 81 7.03 -2.31 -20.24
N SER A 82 5.88 -2.45 -19.57
CA SER A 82 4.70 -1.61 -19.80
C SER A 82 5.01 -0.11 -19.62
N LEU A 83 5.80 0.22 -18.58
CA LEU A 83 6.27 1.58 -18.31
C LEU A 83 7.30 2.08 -19.33
N LEU A 84 8.25 1.23 -19.73
CA LEU A 84 9.25 1.57 -20.75
C LEU A 84 8.64 1.78 -22.13
N ASN A 85 7.72 0.90 -22.53
CA ASN A 85 6.93 1.02 -23.74
C ASN A 85 6.07 2.31 -23.72
N PHE A 86 5.60 2.74 -22.54
CA PHE A 86 4.93 4.04 -22.43
C PHE A 86 5.89 5.20 -22.69
N LEU A 87 7.13 5.14 -22.19
CA LEU A 87 8.13 6.20 -22.42
C LEU A 87 8.59 6.25 -23.89
N LEU A 88 8.98 5.09 -24.44
CA LEU A 88 9.58 4.93 -25.77
C LEU A 88 8.97 3.73 -26.50
N PRO A 89 7.78 3.88 -27.10
CA PRO A 89 7.07 2.79 -27.78
C PRO A 89 7.83 2.28 -29.01
N ASP A 90 8.60 3.14 -29.68
CA ASP A 90 9.36 2.78 -30.88
C ASP A 90 10.54 1.85 -30.58
N VAL A 91 11.12 1.95 -29.38
CA VAL A 91 12.23 1.11 -28.93
C VAL A 91 11.71 -0.17 -28.30
N PHE A 92 10.68 -0.07 -27.45
CA PHE A 92 10.12 -1.21 -26.70
C PHE A 92 8.77 -1.64 -27.26
N ASN A 93 8.72 -2.09 -28.51
CA ASN A 93 7.46 -2.36 -29.22
C ASN A 93 6.84 -3.75 -28.96
N SER A 94 7.63 -4.72 -28.50
CA SER A 94 7.24 -6.12 -28.33
C SER A 94 7.40 -6.56 -26.88
N ALA A 95 6.31 -7.02 -26.26
CA ALA A 95 6.35 -7.61 -24.92
C ALA A 95 6.98 -9.00 -24.94
N ASP A 96 6.63 -9.81 -25.94
CA ASP A 96 7.09 -11.19 -26.06
C ASP A 96 8.63 -11.26 -26.20
N ASP A 97 9.21 -10.33 -26.98
CA ASP A 97 10.67 -10.25 -27.11
C ASP A 97 11.32 -9.87 -25.78
N PHE A 98 10.76 -8.89 -25.06
CA PHE A 98 11.28 -8.48 -23.76
C PHE A 98 11.18 -9.60 -22.72
N ASP A 99 10.02 -10.28 -22.64
CA ASP A 99 9.82 -11.40 -21.73
C ASP A 99 10.74 -12.58 -22.07
N SER A 100 10.98 -12.85 -23.36
CA SER A 100 11.92 -13.89 -23.79
C SER A 100 13.36 -13.58 -23.42
N TRP A 101 13.74 -12.29 -23.44
CA TRP A 101 15.07 -11.84 -23.03
C TRP A 101 15.23 -11.92 -21.51
N PHE A 102 14.15 -11.76 -20.75
CA PHE A 102 14.19 -11.59 -19.29
C PHE A 102 13.28 -12.57 -18.53
N ASP A 103 13.34 -13.86 -18.88
CA ASP A 103 12.53 -14.87 -18.22
C ASP A 103 12.86 -14.97 -16.71
N THR A 104 11.82 -14.86 -15.88
CA THR A 104 11.92 -14.62 -14.42
C THR A 104 12.62 -15.78 -13.71
N ASN A 105 12.50 -17.00 -14.26
CA ASN A 105 13.12 -18.20 -13.70
C ASN A 105 14.64 -18.24 -13.90
N ASN A 106 15.17 -17.61 -14.96
CA ASN A 106 16.60 -17.55 -15.25
C ASN A 106 17.29 -16.35 -14.59
N CYS A 107 16.55 -15.27 -14.31
CA CYS A 107 17.09 -14.06 -13.68
C CYS A 107 17.57 -14.28 -12.23
N LEU A 108 17.03 -15.26 -11.51
CA LEU A 108 17.43 -15.57 -10.13
C LEU A 108 18.82 -16.24 -10.03
N GLY A 109 19.37 -16.74 -11.15
CA GLY A 109 20.66 -17.43 -11.19
C GLY A 109 21.69 -16.81 -12.14
N ASP A 110 21.29 -15.96 -13.08
CA ASP A 110 22.20 -15.37 -14.07
C ASP A 110 22.48 -13.88 -13.82
N GLN A 111 23.56 -13.63 -13.08
CA GLN A 111 24.03 -12.28 -12.75
C GLN A 111 24.36 -11.43 -13.99
N LYS A 112 24.78 -12.07 -15.10
CA LYS A 112 25.11 -11.35 -16.35
C LYS A 112 23.86 -10.83 -17.05
N LEU A 113 22.74 -11.53 -16.91
CA LEU A 113 21.47 -11.09 -17.48
C LEU A 113 20.96 -9.84 -16.78
N VAL A 114 21.07 -9.82 -15.44
CA VAL A 114 20.73 -8.66 -14.60
C VAL A 114 21.58 -7.45 -14.96
N GLU A 115 22.90 -7.61 -15.11
CA GLU A 115 23.80 -6.53 -15.55
C GLU A 115 23.41 -5.94 -16.92
N ARG A 116 23.06 -6.79 -17.89
CA ARG A 116 22.59 -6.32 -19.22
C ARG A 116 21.31 -5.52 -19.12
N LEU A 117 20.36 -5.98 -18.31
CA LEU A 117 19.11 -5.26 -18.05
C LEU A 117 19.42 -3.88 -17.46
N HIS A 118 20.32 -3.80 -16.47
CA HIS A 118 20.75 -2.51 -15.89
C HIS A 118 21.39 -1.57 -16.92
N MET A 119 22.23 -2.06 -17.83
CA MET A 119 22.82 -1.22 -18.88
C MET A 119 21.75 -0.60 -19.79
N VAL A 120 20.70 -1.37 -20.11
CA VAL A 120 19.57 -0.89 -20.91
C VAL A 120 18.72 0.11 -20.12
N LEU A 121 18.50 -0.11 -18.82
CA LEU A 121 17.67 0.77 -17.98
C LEU A 121 18.35 2.08 -17.58
N ARG A 122 19.68 2.08 -17.40
CA ARG A 122 20.44 3.20 -16.81
C ARG A 122 20.21 4.56 -17.51
N PRO A 123 20.05 4.66 -18.84
CA PRO A 123 19.73 5.92 -19.49
C PRO A 123 18.31 6.43 -19.20
N PHE A 124 17.38 5.53 -18.83
CA PHE A 124 15.95 5.82 -18.68
C PHE A 124 15.50 5.93 -17.23
N LEU A 125 16.26 5.34 -16.30
CA LEU A 125 15.89 5.24 -14.89
C LEU A 125 16.96 5.86 -14.01
N LEU A 126 16.56 6.90 -13.26
CA LEU A 126 17.36 7.47 -12.18
C LEU A 126 16.71 7.13 -10.84
N ARG A 127 17.36 6.26 -10.06
CA ARG A 127 16.94 5.91 -8.70
C ARG A 127 18.07 6.20 -7.73
N ARG A 128 17.72 6.70 -6.54
CA ARG A 128 18.65 6.98 -5.44
C ARG A 128 18.07 6.41 -4.16
N ILE A 129 18.92 5.87 -3.28
CA ILE A 129 18.50 5.35 -1.98
C ILE A 129 18.61 6.47 -0.95
N LYS A 130 17.68 6.53 0.01
CA LYS A 130 17.70 7.54 1.08
C LYS A 130 19.03 7.54 1.86
N ALA A 131 19.60 6.36 2.10
CA ALA A 131 20.88 6.21 2.78
C ALA A 131 22.06 6.87 2.03
N ASP A 132 22.00 6.92 0.70
CA ASP A 132 23.07 7.49 -0.13
C ASP A 132 23.00 9.02 -0.17
N VAL A 133 21.78 9.57 -0.06
CA VAL A 133 21.51 11.01 -0.22
C VAL A 133 21.44 11.72 1.13
N GLU A 134 20.83 11.09 2.14
CA GLU A 134 20.47 11.74 3.39
C GLU A 134 21.10 11.00 4.58
N LYS A 135 22.30 11.45 4.98
CA LYS A 135 23.07 10.84 6.08
C LYS A 135 22.52 11.17 7.46
N SER A 136 21.67 12.19 7.60
CA SER A 136 21.11 12.62 8.89
C SER A 136 19.88 11.82 9.32
N LEU A 137 19.22 11.13 8.39
CA LEU A 137 18.00 10.37 8.66
C LEU A 137 18.33 9.07 9.42
N PRO A 138 17.84 8.87 10.65
CA PRO A 138 18.10 7.64 11.40
C PRO A 138 17.57 6.41 10.66
N PRO A 139 18.24 5.24 10.72
CA PRO A 139 17.74 4.04 10.08
C PRO A 139 16.45 3.57 10.77
N LYS A 140 15.47 3.13 9.98
CA LYS A 140 14.26 2.49 10.52
C LYS A 140 14.55 1.06 10.97
N LYS A 141 13.86 0.60 12.02
CA LYS A 141 13.95 -0.78 12.52
C LYS A 141 12.59 -1.47 12.37
N GLU A 142 12.52 -2.51 11.54
CA GLU A 142 11.33 -3.33 11.38
C GLU A 142 11.41 -4.58 12.28
N VAL A 143 10.35 -4.82 13.06
CA VAL A 143 10.19 -5.97 13.94
C VAL A 143 8.90 -6.69 13.58
N LYS A 144 9.02 -7.96 13.20
CA LYS A 144 7.87 -8.85 12.98
C LYS A 144 7.43 -9.42 14.31
N ILE A 145 6.17 -9.21 14.66
CA ILE A 145 5.56 -9.75 15.87
C ILE A 145 4.61 -10.86 15.47
N TYR A 146 4.99 -12.08 15.80
CA TYR A 146 4.17 -13.27 15.61
C TYR A 146 3.16 -13.38 16.74
N VAL A 147 1.89 -13.56 16.37
CA VAL A 147 0.76 -13.52 17.30
C VAL A 147 -0.11 -14.75 17.12
N GLY A 148 -0.44 -15.45 18.21
CA GLY A 148 -1.34 -16.58 18.15
C GLY A 148 -2.81 -16.17 18.01
N LEU A 149 -3.62 -16.99 17.35
CA LEU A 149 -5.09 -16.84 17.32
C LEU A 149 -5.69 -16.97 18.74
N SER A 150 -6.67 -16.14 19.06
CA SER A 150 -7.53 -16.29 20.25
C SER A 150 -8.40 -17.56 20.15
N LYS A 151 -9.03 -17.97 21.26
CA LYS A 151 -9.96 -19.12 21.27
C LYS A 151 -11.07 -18.94 20.23
N MET A 152 -11.73 -17.79 20.24
CA MET A 152 -12.80 -17.47 19.31
C MET A 152 -12.31 -17.41 17.85
N GLN A 153 -11.12 -16.83 17.61
CA GLN A 153 -10.52 -16.83 16.28
C GLN A 153 -10.26 -18.26 15.78
N ARG A 154 -9.76 -19.17 16.61
CA ARG A 154 -9.54 -20.58 16.20
C ARG A 154 -10.83 -21.26 15.80
N GLU A 155 -11.91 -21.05 16.55
CA GLU A 155 -13.24 -21.62 16.25
C GLU A 155 -13.75 -21.12 14.89
N TRP A 156 -13.68 -19.81 14.64
CA TRP A 156 -14.06 -19.22 13.35
C TRP A 156 -13.15 -19.66 12.21
N TYR A 157 -11.84 -19.71 12.43
CA TYR A 157 -10.87 -20.14 11.43
C TYR A 157 -11.12 -21.59 11.01
N THR A 158 -11.38 -22.47 11.98
CA THR A 158 -11.74 -23.87 11.73
C THR A 158 -13.07 -23.99 10.98
N ARG A 159 -14.08 -23.22 11.40
CA ARG A 159 -15.39 -23.19 10.73
C ARG A 159 -15.30 -22.76 9.27
N ILE A 160 -14.45 -21.77 8.95
CA ILE A 160 -14.23 -21.31 7.58
C ILE A 160 -13.60 -22.41 6.73
N LEU A 161 -12.58 -23.11 7.27
CA LEU A 161 -11.92 -24.19 6.55
C LEU A 161 -12.83 -25.41 6.34
N MET A 162 -13.64 -25.77 7.34
CA MET A 162 -14.54 -26.92 7.27
C MET A 162 -15.70 -26.72 6.31
N LYS A 163 -16.22 -25.48 6.18
CA LYS A 163 -17.37 -25.18 5.31
C LYS A 163 -17.09 -25.47 3.84
N ASP A 164 -15.83 -25.32 3.41
CA ASP A 164 -15.42 -25.46 2.01
C ASP A 164 -14.37 -26.59 1.82
N ILE A 165 -14.39 -27.62 2.67
CA ILE A 165 -13.37 -28.70 2.69
C ILE A 165 -13.28 -29.46 1.36
N ASP A 166 -14.43 -29.68 0.70
CA ASP A 166 -14.50 -30.36 -0.59
C ASP A 166 -13.78 -29.57 -1.68
N ILE A 167 -13.83 -28.23 -1.61
CA ILE A 167 -13.17 -27.33 -2.57
C ILE A 167 -11.67 -27.27 -2.32
N LEU A 168 -11.25 -27.24 -1.05
CA LEU A 168 -9.82 -27.29 -0.69
C LEU A 168 -9.14 -28.57 -1.18
N ASN A 169 -9.89 -29.67 -1.25
CA ASN A 169 -9.41 -30.97 -1.72
C ASN A 169 -9.57 -31.17 -3.24
N SER A 170 -10.31 -30.31 -3.94
CA SER A 170 -10.60 -30.43 -5.38
C SER A 170 -9.66 -29.58 -6.24
N ALA A 171 -8.78 -30.20 -7.03
CA ALA A 171 -7.79 -29.53 -7.89
C ALA A 171 -8.38 -29.04 -9.24
N GLY A 172 -9.47 -28.27 -9.23
CA GLY A 172 -10.17 -27.78 -10.43
C GLY A 172 -9.92 -26.31 -10.79
N LYS A 173 -9.81 -25.98 -12.09
CA LYS A 173 -9.65 -24.60 -12.61
C LYS A 173 -10.86 -23.67 -12.33
N MET A 174 -12.03 -24.21 -12.01
CA MET A 174 -13.28 -23.46 -11.81
C MET A 174 -13.38 -22.73 -10.45
N ASP A 175 -12.49 -23.01 -9.48
CA ASP A 175 -12.65 -22.56 -8.09
C ASP A 175 -11.79 -21.36 -7.65
N LYS A 176 -11.05 -20.72 -8.57
CA LYS A 176 -10.15 -19.60 -8.21
C LYS A 176 -10.87 -18.47 -7.48
N MET A 177 -12.09 -18.10 -7.90
CA MET A 177 -12.87 -17.03 -7.27
C MET A 177 -13.34 -17.41 -5.85
N ARG A 178 -13.73 -18.67 -5.64
CA ARG A 178 -14.13 -19.18 -4.32
C ARG A 178 -12.94 -19.27 -3.37
N LEU A 179 -11.79 -19.75 -3.84
CA LEU A 179 -10.54 -19.76 -3.08
C LEU A 179 -10.11 -18.36 -2.64
N LEU A 180 -10.24 -17.36 -3.53
CA LEU A 180 -9.97 -15.97 -3.17
C LEU A 180 -10.91 -15.44 -2.08
N ASN A 181 -12.19 -15.84 -2.12
CA ASN A 181 -13.14 -15.50 -1.06
C ASN A 181 -12.78 -16.17 0.27
N ILE A 182 -12.39 -17.45 0.26
CA ILE A 182 -11.93 -18.16 1.45
C ILE A 182 -10.71 -17.45 2.05
N LEU A 183 -9.70 -17.14 1.23
CA LEU A 183 -8.53 -16.37 1.68
C LEU A 183 -8.92 -15.03 2.31
N MET A 184 -9.89 -14.32 1.74
CA MET A 184 -10.40 -13.07 2.32
C MET A 184 -11.07 -13.29 3.68
N GLN A 185 -11.87 -14.34 3.86
CA GLN A 185 -12.46 -14.65 5.16
C GLN A 185 -11.39 -15.06 6.19
N LEU A 186 -10.41 -15.87 5.80
CA LEU A 186 -9.30 -16.25 6.68
C LEU A 186 -8.52 -15.01 7.15
N ARG A 187 -8.27 -14.03 6.26
CA ARG A 187 -7.66 -12.74 6.63
C ARG A 187 -8.53 -11.94 7.61
N LYS A 188 -9.85 -11.86 7.39
CA LYS A 188 -10.76 -11.22 8.36
C LYS A 188 -10.65 -11.86 9.73
N CYS A 189 -10.66 -13.19 9.79
CA CYS A 189 -10.51 -13.94 11.04
C CYS A 189 -9.19 -13.63 11.76
N CYS A 190 -8.08 -13.56 11.02
CA CYS A 190 -6.76 -13.20 11.57
C CYS A 190 -6.72 -11.78 12.16
N ASN A 191 -7.49 -10.85 11.60
CA ASN A 191 -7.56 -9.47 12.08
C ASN A 191 -8.45 -9.32 13.32
N HIS A 192 -9.73 -9.72 13.21
CA HIS A 192 -10.69 -9.64 14.32
C HIS A 192 -11.94 -10.49 14.04
N PRO A 193 -12.45 -11.30 15.02
CA PRO A 193 -13.68 -12.06 14.84
C PRO A 193 -14.93 -11.21 14.56
N TYR A 194 -15.02 -10.00 15.10
CA TYR A 194 -16.21 -9.13 14.93
C TYR A 194 -16.38 -8.57 13.51
N LEU A 195 -15.46 -8.90 12.59
CA LEU A 195 -15.69 -8.70 11.17
C LEU A 195 -16.74 -9.66 10.58
N PHE A 196 -17.12 -10.70 11.33
CA PHE A 196 -18.21 -11.62 10.99
C PHE A 196 -19.47 -11.26 11.76
N ASP A 197 -20.58 -11.22 11.04
CA ASP A 197 -21.89 -10.92 11.64
C ASP A 197 -22.28 -12.06 12.59
N GLY A 198 -22.76 -11.70 13.80
CA GLY A 198 -23.11 -12.65 14.85
C GLY A 198 -21.93 -13.20 15.66
N ALA A 199 -20.71 -12.73 15.41
CA ALA A 199 -19.55 -13.07 16.23
C ALA A 199 -19.53 -12.24 17.54
N GLU A 200 -19.91 -10.97 17.47
CA GLU A 200 -19.90 -10.09 18.63
C GLU A 200 -21.00 -10.46 19.65
N PRO A 201 -20.67 -10.60 20.95
CA PRO A 201 -21.66 -10.85 21.99
C PRO A 201 -22.66 -9.69 22.08
N GLY A 202 -23.95 -9.99 22.03
CA GLY A 202 -25.02 -9.00 22.14
C GLY A 202 -26.26 -9.39 21.35
N PRO A 203 -27.32 -8.56 21.38
CA PRO A 203 -27.41 -7.24 22.04
C PRO A 203 -27.46 -7.29 23.58
N PRO A 204 -27.04 -6.22 24.30
CA PRO A 204 -26.45 -4.98 23.79
C PRO A 204 -24.96 -5.15 23.46
N TYR A 205 -24.50 -4.48 22.40
CA TYR A 205 -23.08 -4.42 22.04
C TYR A 205 -22.38 -3.42 22.98
N THR A 206 -21.37 -3.87 23.70
CA THR A 206 -20.59 -3.03 24.63
C THR A 206 -19.11 -3.02 24.24
N THR A 207 -18.41 -1.92 24.49
CA THR A 207 -16.97 -1.80 24.23
C THR A 207 -16.20 -2.15 25.50
N ASP A 208 -16.05 -3.45 25.77
CA ASP A 208 -15.34 -3.95 26.95
C ASP A 208 -14.08 -4.76 26.60
N MET A 209 -13.47 -5.35 27.62
CA MET A 209 -12.28 -6.20 27.51
C MET A 209 -12.43 -7.34 26.48
N HIS A 210 -13.66 -7.79 26.18
CA HIS A 210 -13.90 -8.82 25.16
C HIS A 210 -13.45 -8.38 23.75
N LEU A 211 -13.46 -7.08 23.45
CA LEU A 211 -12.92 -6.51 22.21
C LEU A 211 -11.42 -6.83 22.06
N VAL A 212 -10.69 -6.81 23.18
CA VAL A 212 -9.26 -7.11 23.22
C VAL A 212 -9.02 -8.61 23.27
N THR A 213 -9.67 -9.33 24.19
CA THR A 213 -9.34 -10.75 24.45
C THR A 213 -9.74 -11.68 23.30
N ASN A 214 -10.70 -11.28 22.47
CA ASN A 214 -11.14 -12.07 21.33
C ASN A 214 -10.26 -11.94 20.09
N SER A 215 -9.25 -11.06 20.06
CA SER A 215 -8.27 -11.00 18.98
C SER A 215 -6.84 -11.03 19.51
N GLY A 216 -6.03 -11.98 19.01
CA GLY A 216 -4.62 -12.06 19.39
C GLY A 216 -3.87 -10.75 19.11
N LYS A 217 -4.12 -10.13 17.96
CA LYS A 217 -3.50 -8.85 17.57
C LYS A 217 -3.90 -7.73 18.53
N MET A 218 -5.17 -7.66 18.94
CA MET A 218 -5.63 -6.66 19.91
C MET A 218 -4.98 -6.86 21.28
N VAL A 219 -4.78 -8.10 21.75
CA VAL A 219 -4.06 -8.37 23.00
C VAL A 219 -2.63 -7.81 22.97
N VAL A 220 -1.94 -7.94 21.84
CA VAL A 220 -0.59 -7.39 21.66
C VAL A 220 -0.64 -5.87 21.59
N LEU A 221 -1.57 -5.31 20.81
CA LEU A 221 -1.75 -3.87 20.67
C LEU A 221 -2.04 -3.20 22.02
N ASP A 222 -2.92 -3.81 22.83
CA ASP A 222 -3.31 -3.31 24.15
C ASP A 222 -2.17 -3.30 25.17
N LYS A 223 -1.18 -4.20 25.01
CA LYS A 223 0.05 -4.19 25.81
C LYS A 223 1.11 -3.23 25.26
N LEU A 224 1.09 -2.97 23.96
CA LEU A 224 2.10 -2.16 23.28
C LEU A 224 1.81 -0.66 23.39
N LEU A 225 0.57 -0.23 23.13
CA LEU A 225 0.20 1.19 23.11
C LEU A 225 0.45 1.93 24.44
N PRO A 226 0.13 1.38 25.64
CA PRO A 226 0.43 2.06 26.90
C PRO A 226 1.92 2.33 27.07
N LYS A 227 2.78 1.33 26.77
CA LYS A 227 4.24 1.47 26.84
C LYS A 227 4.76 2.53 25.87
N LEU A 228 4.18 2.63 24.68
CA LEU A 228 4.54 3.65 23.70
C LEU A 228 4.09 5.05 24.14
N LYS A 229 2.93 5.17 24.79
CA LYS A 229 2.43 6.43 25.35
C LYS A 229 3.31 6.90 26.51
N GLU A 230 3.70 6.01 27.42
CA GLU A 230 4.65 6.30 28.50
C GLU A 230 6.01 6.77 27.99
N GLN A 231 6.46 6.25 26.84
CA GLN A 231 7.69 6.67 26.16
C GLN A 231 7.56 8.01 25.42
N GLY A 232 6.37 8.63 25.37
CA GLY A 232 6.11 9.84 24.58
C GLY A 232 6.27 9.61 23.07
N SER A 233 6.02 8.38 22.61
CA SER A 233 6.01 8.04 21.18
C SER A 233 4.66 8.37 20.55
N ARG A 234 4.63 8.55 19.24
CA ARG A 234 3.40 8.76 18.47
C ARG A 234 3.27 7.69 17.39
N VAL A 235 2.06 7.16 17.24
CA VAL A 235 1.83 5.88 16.55
C VAL A 235 0.97 6.06 15.31
N LEU A 236 1.44 5.55 14.18
CA LEU A 236 0.64 5.33 12.97
C LEU A 236 0.19 3.87 12.93
N ILE A 237 -1.10 3.61 12.74
CA ILE A 237 -1.64 2.26 12.58
C ILE A 237 -2.21 2.13 11.17
N PHE A 238 -1.63 1.24 10.37
CA PHE A 238 -2.11 0.93 9.02
C PHE A 238 -2.91 -0.37 9.01
N SER A 239 -4.04 -0.36 8.30
CA SER A 239 -4.86 -1.53 8.02
C SER A 239 -5.38 -1.52 6.59
N GLN A 240 -5.50 -2.69 5.98
CA GLN A 240 -6.11 -2.87 4.66
C GLN A 240 -7.64 -2.81 4.70
N MET A 241 -8.24 -3.17 5.84
CA MET A 241 -9.69 -3.25 6.01
C MET A 241 -10.19 -2.06 6.83
N THR A 242 -11.03 -1.21 6.23
CA THR A 242 -11.64 -0.05 6.92
C THR A 242 -12.48 -0.48 8.11
N ARG A 243 -13.17 -1.62 8.03
CA ARG A 243 -13.92 -2.21 9.17
C ARG A 243 -13.06 -2.57 10.37
N VAL A 244 -11.75 -2.80 10.19
CA VAL A 244 -10.82 -2.97 11.31
C VAL A 244 -10.51 -1.63 11.94
N LEU A 245 -10.49 -0.55 11.16
CA LEU A 245 -10.33 0.80 11.71
C LEU A 245 -11.52 1.18 12.58
N ASP A 246 -12.75 0.78 12.23
CA ASP A 246 -13.93 0.97 13.07
C ASP A 246 -13.73 0.32 14.46
N ILE A 247 -13.26 -0.94 14.50
CA ILE A 247 -12.96 -1.67 15.74
C ILE A 247 -11.85 -0.98 16.55
N LEU A 248 -10.81 -0.49 15.87
CA LEU A 248 -9.71 0.23 16.51
C LEU A 248 -10.15 1.60 17.04
N GLU A 249 -11.12 2.23 16.39
CA GLU A 249 -11.72 3.50 16.79
C GLU A 249 -12.49 3.34 18.09
N ASP A 250 -13.36 2.33 18.18
CA ASP A 250 -14.06 1.94 19.40
C ASP A 250 -13.08 1.63 20.55
N TYR A 251 -12.02 0.89 20.25
CA TYR A 251 -10.95 0.61 21.22
C TYR A 251 -10.25 1.88 21.72
N CYS A 252 -9.92 2.82 20.82
CA CYS A 252 -9.29 4.08 21.19
C CYS A 252 -10.22 4.96 22.03
N MET A 253 -11.51 5.01 21.70
CA MET A 253 -12.51 5.71 22.50
C MET A 253 -12.63 5.10 23.90
N TRP A 254 -12.75 3.77 24.00
CA TRP A 254 -12.82 3.07 25.28
C TRP A 254 -11.57 3.27 26.16
N ARG A 255 -10.38 3.25 25.56
CA ARG A 255 -9.11 3.49 26.27
C ARG A 255 -8.76 4.98 26.46
N ASN A 256 -9.61 5.90 26.00
CA ASN A 256 -9.36 7.36 26.01
C ASN A 256 -8.04 7.75 25.35
N TYR A 257 -7.73 7.15 24.19
CA TYR A 257 -6.65 7.59 23.33
C TYR A 257 -7.17 8.62 22.34
N GLU A 258 -6.53 9.79 22.28
CA GLU A 258 -6.80 10.75 21.23
C GLU A 258 -6.23 10.28 19.90
N TYR A 259 -7.07 10.25 18.87
CA TYR A 259 -6.68 9.76 17.55
C TYR A 259 -7.15 10.68 16.41
N CYS A 260 -6.57 10.42 15.24
CA CYS A 260 -7.04 10.85 13.93
C CYS A 260 -7.29 9.61 13.05
N ARG A 261 -8.21 9.71 12.10
CA ARG A 261 -8.55 8.63 11.16
C ARG A 261 -8.56 9.15 9.73
N LEU A 262 -7.98 8.41 8.81
CA LEU A 262 -7.97 8.73 7.38
C LEU A 262 -8.18 7.47 6.55
N ASP A 263 -9.29 7.44 5.82
CA ASP A 263 -9.59 6.38 4.87
C ASP A 263 -9.99 6.94 3.49
N GLY A 264 -10.41 6.05 2.59
CA GLY A 264 -10.74 6.43 1.22
C GLY A 264 -12.05 7.22 1.08
N GLN A 265 -12.87 7.30 2.13
CA GLN A 265 -14.13 8.03 2.14
C GLN A 265 -13.99 9.41 2.77
N THR A 266 -12.91 9.68 3.51
CA THR A 266 -12.62 10.98 4.10
C THR A 266 -12.52 12.07 3.02
N PRO A 267 -13.33 13.15 3.10
CA PRO A 267 -13.23 14.31 2.21
C PRO A 267 -11.83 14.92 2.17
N HIS A 268 -11.51 15.61 1.07
CA HIS A 268 -10.18 16.19 0.87
C HIS A 268 -9.81 17.25 1.91
N ASP A 269 -10.76 18.09 2.32
CA ASP A 269 -10.51 19.18 3.26
C ASP A 269 -10.27 18.64 4.68
N GLU A 270 -11.14 17.72 5.13
CA GLU A 270 -11.00 17.02 6.43
C GLU A 270 -9.70 16.21 6.53
N ARG A 271 -9.24 15.67 5.39
CA ARG A 271 -7.94 14.98 5.31
C ARG A 271 -6.80 15.92 5.70
N GLN A 272 -6.78 17.13 5.12
CA GLN A 272 -5.72 18.09 5.39
C GLN A 272 -5.77 18.57 6.84
N ASP A 273 -6.96 18.81 7.37
CA ASP A 273 -7.16 19.21 8.77
C ASP A 273 -6.66 18.14 9.74
N SER A 274 -6.96 16.86 9.47
CA SER A 274 -6.46 15.74 10.29
C SER A 274 -4.94 15.61 10.25
N ILE A 275 -4.32 15.82 9.09
CA ILE A 275 -2.86 15.81 8.94
C ILE A 275 -2.23 16.98 9.71
N ASN A 276 -2.81 18.17 9.59
CA ASN A 276 -2.33 19.36 10.27
C ASN A 276 -2.46 19.21 11.79
N ALA A 277 -3.62 18.79 12.28
CA ALA A 277 -3.88 18.54 13.70
C ALA A 277 -2.93 17.49 14.28
N TYR A 278 -2.59 16.46 13.51
CA TYR A 278 -1.58 15.50 13.95
C TYR A 278 -0.18 16.11 13.95
N ASN A 279 0.22 16.88 12.93
CA ASN A 279 1.57 17.44 12.85
C ASN A 279 1.80 18.71 13.69
N GLU A 280 0.75 19.26 14.30
CA GLU A 280 0.85 20.46 15.15
C GLU A 280 1.87 20.26 16.29
N PRO A 281 2.72 21.27 16.59
CA PRO A 281 3.63 21.21 17.73
C PRO A 281 2.85 20.94 19.03
N ASN A 282 3.29 19.94 19.79
CA ASN A 282 2.63 19.50 21.03
C ASN A 282 1.18 19.02 20.86
N SER A 283 0.81 18.54 19.66
CA SER A 283 -0.47 17.87 19.42
C SER A 283 -0.72 16.75 20.44
N THR A 284 -1.91 16.72 21.00
CA THR A 284 -2.39 15.68 21.93
C THR A 284 -2.72 14.36 21.24
N LYS A 285 -2.81 14.37 19.89
CA LYS A 285 -3.15 13.19 19.08
C LYS A 285 -2.05 12.14 19.18
N PHE A 286 -2.37 11.01 19.82
CA PHE A 286 -1.44 9.91 20.06
C PHE A 286 -1.42 8.92 18.88
N VAL A 287 -2.60 8.53 18.38
CA VAL A 287 -2.75 7.52 17.32
C VAL A 287 -3.24 8.16 16.02
N PHE A 288 -2.68 7.76 14.88
CA PHE A 288 -3.27 8.05 13.57
C PHE A 288 -3.57 6.73 12.85
N MET A 289 -4.85 6.44 12.67
CA MET A 289 -5.34 5.27 11.94
C MET A 289 -5.47 5.60 10.45
N LEU A 290 -4.84 4.80 9.61
CA LEU A 290 -4.79 5.00 8.17
C LEU A 290 -5.17 3.71 7.45
N SER A 291 -6.07 3.80 6.47
CA SER A 291 -6.16 2.72 5.50
C SER A 291 -4.89 2.73 4.64
N THR A 292 -4.26 1.57 4.38
CA THR A 292 -2.97 1.54 3.68
C THR A 292 -3.04 2.18 2.29
N ARG A 293 -4.20 2.08 1.62
CA ARG A 293 -4.45 2.72 0.33
C ARG A 293 -4.57 4.24 0.41
N ALA A 294 -5.29 4.76 1.40
CA ALA A 294 -5.44 6.21 1.54
C ALA A 294 -4.17 6.86 2.11
N GLY A 295 -3.46 6.14 2.99
CA GLY A 295 -2.17 6.55 3.54
C GLY A 295 -1.00 6.49 2.54
N GLY A 296 -1.11 5.74 1.45
CA GLY A 296 -0.09 5.70 0.38
C GLY A 296 -0.01 6.97 -0.48
N LEU A 297 -0.95 7.90 -0.36
CA LEU A 297 -1.12 9.07 -1.25
C LEU A 297 -0.20 10.26 -0.92
N GLY A 298 1.11 10.08 -0.79
CA GLY A 298 2.03 11.23 -0.73
C GLY A 298 2.06 12.02 0.59
N ILE A 299 1.24 11.69 1.59
CA ILE A 299 1.12 12.42 2.87
C ILE A 299 2.42 12.44 3.69
N ASN A 300 2.60 13.45 4.55
CA ASN A 300 3.76 13.62 5.41
C ASN A 300 3.35 13.53 6.89
N LEU A 301 3.84 12.52 7.60
CA LEU A 301 3.55 12.26 9.02
C LEU A 301 4.85 12.06 9.81
N ALA A 302 5.85 12.89 9.54
CA ALA A 302 7.18 12.82 10.15
C ALA A 302 7.20 13.06 11.68
N THR A 303 6.08 13.50 12.27
CA THR A 303 5.94 13.68 13.72
C THR A 303 5.73 12.37 14.49
N ALA A 304 5.40 11.28 13.79
CA ALA A 304 5.30 9.94 14.38
C ALA A 304 6.64 9.19 14.31
N ASP A 305 7.00 8.48 15.38
CA ASP A 305 8.21 7.64 15.45
C ASP A 305 7.92 6.14 15.48
N VAL A 306 6.64 5.75 15.56
CA VAL A 306 6.22 4.34 15.54
C VAL A 306 5.19 4.11 14.44
N VAL A 307 5.39 3.03 13.68
CA VAL A 307 4.45 2.54 12.68
C VAL A 307 4.04 1.11 13.03
N ILE A 308 2.74 0.84 13.09
CA ILE A 308 2.18 -0.49 13.28
C ILE A 308 1.46 -0.89 11.99
N LEU A 309 1.92 -1.97 11.36
CA LEU A 309 1.20 -2.61 10.26
C LEU A 309 0.34 -3.71 10.88
N TYR A 310 -0.96 -3.42 11.04
CA TYR A 310 -1.91 -4.33 11.68
C TYR A 310 -2.15 -5.57 10.81
N ASP A 311 -2.24 -5.38 9.49
CA ASP A 311 -2.22 -6.43 8.48
C ASP A 311 -1.37 -6.03 7.28
N SER A 312 -0.84 -7.04 6.58
CA SER A 312 0.11 -6.85 5.48
C SER A 312 -0.59 -6.88 4.12
N ASP A 313 -0.07 -6.10 3.16
CA ASP A 313 -0.49 -6.19 1.75
C ASP A 313 0.19 -7.36 1.03
N TRP A 314 -0.41 -7.82 -0.08
CA TRP A 314 0.23 -8.77 -1.01
C TRP A 314 1.34 -8.13 -1.85
N ASN A 315 1.29 -6.80 -1.98
CA ASN A 315 2.31 -5.99 -2.61
C ASN A 315 3.13 -5.30 -1.52
N PRO A 316 4.36 -5.77 -1.25
CA PRO A 316 5.21 -5.21 -0.18
C PRO A 316 5.54 -3.73 -0.37
N GLN A 317 5.50 -3.24 -1.61
CA GLN A 317 5.75 -1.82 -1.92
C GLN A 317 4.72 -0.90 -1.27
N VAL A 318 3.47 -1.36 -1.12
CA VAL A 318 2.41 -0.59 -0.46
C VAL A 318 2.74 -0.38 1.02
N ASP A 319 3.22 -1.43 1.69
CA ASP A 319 3.62 -1.36 3.09
C ASP A 319 4.91 -0.52 3.27
N LEU A 320 5.87 -0.63 2.36
CA LEU A 320 7.07 0.22 2.36
C LEU A 320 6.73 1.71 2.21
N GLN A 321 5.80 2.04 1.30
CA GLN A 321 5.30 3.41 1.14
C GLN A 321 4.61 3.92 2.42
N ALA A 322 3.87 3.06 3.12
CA ALA A 322 3.24 3.36 4.40
C ALA A 322 4.29 3.64 5.51
N MET A 323 5.33 2.81 5.63
CA MET A 323 6.44 3.06 6.57
C MET A 323 7.14 4.40 6.29
N ASP A 324 7.34 4.71 5.01
CA ASP A 324 7.98 5.93 4.55
C ASP A 324 7.15 7.20 4.80
N ARG A 325 5.91 7.09 5.31
CA ARG A 325 5.13 8.25 5.79
C ARG A 325 5.73 8.88 7.04
N ALA A 326 6.28 8.06 7.93
CA ALA A 326 7.00 8.47 9.12
C ALA A 326 8.52 8.55 8.88
N HIS A 327 9.07 7.65 8.06
CA HIS A 327 10.50 7.62 7.70
C HIS A 327 10.78 8.53 6.50
N ARG A 328 10.66 9.84 6.70
CA ARG A 328 10.88 10.87 5.66
C ARG A 328 11.72 12.03 6.20
N ILE A 329 12.20 12.87 5.29
CA ILE A 329 12.87 14.15 5.62
C ILE A 329 11.98 14.93 6.59
N GLY A 330 12.58 15.41 7.68
CA GLY A 330 11.90 16.04 8.82
C GLY A 330 11.76 15.13 10.05
N GLN A 331 11.98 13.82 9.90
CA GLN A 331 12.04 12.89 11.02
C GLN A 331 13.35 13.06 11.81
N THR A 332 13.23 13.20 13.13
CA THR A 332 14.38 13.35 14.04
C THR A 332 14.58 12.12 14.94
N LYS A 333 13.54 11.29 15.12
CA LYS A 333 13.56 10.08 15.95
C LYS A 333 13.78 8.83 15.10
N THR A 334 14.31 7.78 15.72
CA THR A 334 14.42 6.46 15.09
C THR A 334 13.03 5.87 14.89
N VAL A 335 12.65 5.63 13.63
CA VAL A 335 11.35 5.02 13.31
C VAL A 335 11.36 3.52 13.62
N ARG A 336 10.45 3.08 14.49
CA ARG A 336 10.21 1.67 14.81
C ARG A 336 8.97 1.18 14.09
N VAL A 337 9.12 0.14 13.28
CA VAL A 337 8.01 -0.48 12.55
C VAL A 337 7.69 -1.82 13.18
N PHE A 338 6.45 -2.02 13.63
CA PHE A 338 5.94 -3.26 14.16
C PHE A 338 4.95 -3.88 13.16
N ARG A 339 5.29 -5.04 12.60
CA ARG A 339 4.41 -5.77 11.69
C ARG A 339 3.77 -6.93 12.44
N PHE A 340 2.44 -6.92 12.55
CA PHE A 340 1.71 -8.03 13.17
C PHE A 340 1.49 -9.14 12.14
N ILE A 341 1.80 -10.37 12.53
CA ILE A 341 1.63 -11.57 11.72
C ILE A 341 0.98 -12.63 12.58
N THR A 342 -0.18 -13.14 12.17
CA THR A 342 -0.82 -14.24 12.89
C THR A 342 -0.14 -15.57 12.56
N ASP A 343 0.43 -16.20 13.58
CA ASP A 343 1.24 -17.44 13.51
C ASP A 343 0.40 -18.65 13.03
N ASN A 344 0.98 -19.52 12.20
CA ASN A 344 0.34 -20.69 11.59
C ASN A 344 -0.93 -20.39 10.78
N THR A 345 -0.98 -19.24 10.09
CA THR A 345 -2.14 -18.84 9.27
C THR A 345 -1.77 -18.42 7.85
N VAL A 346 -2.79 -18.04 7.07
CA VAL A 346 -2.60 -17.45 5.73
C VAL A 346 -1.72 -16.20 5.73
N GLU A 347 -1.61 -15.47 6.85
CA GLU A 347 -0.81 -14.24 6.90
C GLU A 347 0.69 -14.49 6.73
N GLU A 348 1.21 -15.59 7.29
CA GLU A 348 2.62 -15.96 7.11
C GLU A 348 2.94 -16.18 5.63
N ARG A 349 2.06 -16.90 4.93
CA ARG A 349 2.20 -17.13 3.48
C ARG A 349 2.16 -15.84 2.66
N ILE A 350 1.35 -14.86 3.09
CA ILE A 350 1.28 -13.54 2.45
C ILE A 350 2.62 -12.81 2.62
N VAL A 351 3.15 -12.80 3.85
CA VAL A 351 4.43 -12.13 4.16
C VAL A 351 5.61 -12.83 3.47
N GLU A 352 5.68 -14.16 3.50
CA GLU A 352 6.70 -14.94 2.78
C GLU A 352 6.72 -14.60 1.28
N ARG A 353 5.53 -14.53 0.64
CA ARG A 353 5.42 -14.15 -0.77
C ARG A 353 5.80 -12.70 -1.01
N ALA A 354 5.44 -11.80 -0.12
CA ALA A 354 5.81 -10.39 -0.20
C ALA A 354 7.34 -10.22 -0.11
N GLU A 355 8.02 -10.99 0.76
CA GLU A 355 9.48 -11.00 0.86
C GLU A 355 10.17 -11.53 -0.39
N MET A 356 9.64 -12.60 -1.00
CA MET A 356 10.16 -13.09 -2.28
C MET A 356 10.09 -12.02 -3.38
N LYS A 357 8.99 -11.27 -3.43
CA LYS A 357 8.85 -10.14 -4.36
C LYS A 357 9.84 -9.01 -4.07
N LEU A 358 10.08 -8.67 -2.80
CA LEU A 358 11.09 -7.67 -2.43
C LEU A 358 12.49 -8.09 -2.80
N ARG A 359 12.84 -9.38 -2.65
CA ARG A 359 14.15 -9.89 -3.05
C ARG A 359 14.36 -9.74 -4.54
N LEU A 360 13.36 -10.08 -5.36
CA LEU A 360 13.40 -9.86 -6.80
C LEU A 360 13.62 -8.37 -7.14
N ASP A 361 12.87 -7.46 -6.51
CA ASP A 361 13.06 -6.00 -6.70
C ASP A 361 14.48 -5.56 -6.32
N SER A 362 15.01 -6.06 -5.20
CA SER A 362 16.37 -5.69 -4.76
C SER A 362 17.44 -6.16 -5.74
N ILE A 363 17.31 -7.37 -6.29
CA ILE A 363 18.29 -7.92 -7.25
C ILE A 363 18.26 -7.14 -8.57
N VAL A 364 17.07 -6.81 -9.05
CA VAL A 364 16.88 -6.12 -10.34
C VAL A 364 17.20 -4.63 -10.26
N ILE A 365 17.22 -4.04 -9.07
CA ILE A 365 17.31 -2.56 -8.94
C ILE A 365 18.45 -2.05 -8.03
N GLN A 366 18.99 -2.83 -7.09
CA GLN A 366 20.04 -2.36 -6.17
C GLN A 366 21.50 -2.70 -6.61
N GLN A 367 21.81 -2.61 -7.91
CA GLN A 367 23.20 -2.59 -8.39
C GLN A 367 23.63 -1.21 -8.89
#